data_AF-A0A2M8EYH4-F1
#
_entry.id   AF-A0A2M8EYH4-F1
#
_cell.length_a   1.000
_cell.length_b   1.000
_cell.length_c   1.000
_cell.angle_alpha   90.00
_cell.angle_beta   90.00
_cell.angle_gamma   90.00
#
_symmetry.space_group_name_H-M   'P 1'
#
loop_
_entity.id
_entity.type
_entity.pdbx_description
1 polymer ?
#
loop_
_entity_poly.entity_id
_entity_poly.type
_entity_poly.pdbx_seq_one_letter_code
_entity_poly.pdbx_strand_id
1 'polypeptide(L)'
;MEVGYFNPDLIPNKRLNQGEIGYVVTNLKDIHQVAVGDTIVDVKNMGKPLAGYKKVKPMVFASIFSTQTSDYLNLKKALEKLYLNDSALDFSSINSQALGAGFRVGFLGLLHADVVRERLEREFNLNLVLMPPKVDYRELSKSGIVEEPWVKVTILTPNKYLGNLMQLLQNYRSRFITMDNKNQIILIYEMPLSEMISDFFDNLKSVSSGFASLDWQFLDYRQVKADRLIILLNHEPVEEFSEMVVEQRAYEKANFLTSQLKDLIPRQQYEVKIQAQYKGKIIASTRIAPFRKDVLIKSGKVIGTGDVGRKRKLLEKQKEGKKKMKMVGKVEIPKEAFFKLFKR
;
A
#
# COMPACT_ATOMS: atom_id res chain seq x y z
N MET A 1 36.30 17.51 14.83
CA MET A 1 36.12 16.08 14.53
C MET A 1 36.48 15.36 15.81
N GLU A 2 35.51 14.70 16.41
CA GLU A 2 35.70 13.98 17.68
C GLU A 2 35.65 12.49 17.37
N VAL A 3 36.51 11.71 18.02
CA VAL A 3 36.47 10.26 17.94
C VAL A 3 36.38 9.69 19.34
N GLY A 4 35.78 8.52 19.48
CA GLY A 4 35.61 7.89 20.78
C GLY A 4 35.16 6.45 20.64
N TYR A 5 35.00 5.79 21.77
CA TYR A 5 34.51 4.42 21.83
C TYR A 5 33.26 4.34 22.70
N PHE A 6 32.47 3.30 22.47
CA PHE A 6 31.24 3.07 23.21
C PHE A 6 31.51 2.15 24.39
N ASN A 7 31.28 2.62 25.61
CA ASN A 7 31.40 1.80 26.81
C ASN A 7 30.41 2.25 27.89
N PRO A 8 29.27 1.57 27.97
CA PRO A 8 27.88 2.08 27.79
C PRO A 8 27.65 3.59 27.53
N ASP A 9 28.49 4.47 28.03
CA ASP A 9 28.51 5.90 27.71
C ASP A 9 29.48 6.20 26.55
N LEU A 10 29.29 7.36 25.92
CA LEU A 10 30.19 7.87 24.88
C LEU A 10 31.42 8.48 25.54
N ILE A 11 32.57 7.81 25.42
CA ILE A 11 33.82 8.28 25.98
C ILE A 11 34.70 8.83 24.84
N PRO A 12 35.03 10.13 24.84
CA PRO A 12 35.90 10.72 23.84
C PRO A 12 37.32 10.18 23.98
N ASN A 13 37.93 9.82 22.86
CA ASN A 13 39.32 9.36 22.78
C ASN A 13 40.09 10.21 21.75
N LYS A 14 41.43 10.21 21.84
CA LYS A 14 42.27 11.01 20.93
C LYS A 14 42.43 10.39 19.55
N ARG A 15 42.32 9.06 19.43
CA ARG A 15 42.47 8.32 18.17
C ARG A 15 41.75 6.97 18.27
N LEU A 16 41.33 6.45 17.11
CA LEU A 16 40.89 5.06 16.94
C LEU A 16 41.98 4.30 16.17
N ASN A 17 42.46 3.20 16.74
CA ASN A 17 43.48 2.34 16.12
C ASN A 17 42.83 1.22 15.30
N GLN A 18 43.64 0.53 14.50
CA GLN A 18 43.19 -0.61 13.70
C GLN A 18 42.60 -1.72 14.59
N GLY A 19 41.37 -2.13 14.28
CA GLY A 19 40.65 -3.17 15.02
C GLY A 19 39.76 -2.65 16.16
N GLU A 20 39.82 -1.35 16.47
CA GLU A 20 38.93 -0.74 17.47
C GLU A 20 37.57 -0.36 16.85
N ILE A 21 36.50 -0.52 17.62
CA ILE A 21 35.14 -0.13 17.26
C ILE A 21 34.79 1.15 18.02
N GLY A 22 34.32 2.16 17.33
CA GLY A 22 34.00 3.46 17.93
C GLY A 22 33.11 4.34 17.07
N TYR A 23 33.00 5.61 17.45
CA TYR A 23 32.25 6.62 16.73
C TYR A 23 33.15 7.74 16.23
N VAL A 24 32.70 8.43 15.18
CA VAL A 24 33.37 9.60 14.60
C VAL A 24 32.32 10.69 14.41
N VAL A 25 32.50 11.83 15.08
CA VAL A 25 31.65 13.01 14.92
C VAL A 25 32.29 13.93 13.89
N THR A 26 31.57 14.15 12.79
CA THR A 26 31.94 15.07 11.71
C THR A 26 30.98 16.26 11.66
N ASN A 27 31.37 17.33 10.95
CA ASN A 27 30.51 18.49 10.71
C ASN A 27 29.60 18.31 9.48
N LEU A 28 29.39 17.07 9.01
CA LEU A 28 28.51 16.78 7.89
C LEU A 28 27.06 17.07 8.30
N LYS A 29 26.42 17.98 7.55
CA LYS A 29 25.01 18.34 7.75
C LYS A 29 24.06 17.48 6.93
N ASP A 30 24.55 16.95 5.81
CA ASP A 30 23.78 16.10 4.91
C ASP A 30 24.03 14.63 5.25
N ILE A 31 22.98 13.98 5.71
CA ILE A 31 22.97 12.62 6.23
C ILE A 31 23.04 11.61 5.07
N HIS A 32 22.54 11.97 3.88
CA HIS A 32 22.47 11.07 2.73
C HIS A 32 23.84 10.73 2.13
N GLN A 33 24.89 11.43 2.57
CA GLN A 33 26.28 11.20 2.15
C GLN A 33 26.98 10.13 3.01
N VAL A 34 26.35 9.68 4.10
CA VAL A 34 26.91 8.68 5.00
C VAL A 34 26.08 7.41 4.90
N ALA A 35 26.61 6.39 4.23
CA ALA A 35 25.97 5.08 4.13
C ALA A 35 26.58 4.08 5.11
N VAL A 36 25.75 3.20 5.67
CA VAL A 36 26.23 2.08 6.48
C VAL A 36 27.07 1.16 5.59
N GLY A 37 28.29 0.85 6.06
CA GLY A 37 29.26 0.03 5.33
C GLY A 37 30.13 0.79 4.32
N ASP A 38 30.03 2.12 4.28
CA ASP A 38 30.97 2.95 3.54
C ASP A 38 32.35 3.00 4.25
N THR A 39 33.40 3.35 3.49
CA THR A 39 34.78 3.40 3.99
C THR A 39 35.25 4.85 4.13
N ILE A 40 35.52 5.28 5.37
CA ILE A 40 36.13 6.59 5.64
C ILE A 40 37.64 6.45 5.47
N VAL A 41 38.21 7.26 4.58
CA VAL A 41 39.67 7.34 4.35
C VAL A 41 40.16 8.77 4.52
N ASP A 42 41.43 8.93 4.90
CA ASP A 42 42.08 10.24 4.92
C ASP A 42 42.30 10.73 3.48
N VAL A 43 42.10 12.03 3.24
CA VAL A 43 42.23 12.68 1.92
C VAL A 43 43.64 12.47 1.33
N LYS A 44 44.65 12.34 2.20
CA LYS A 44 46.05 12.13 1.80
C LYS A 44 46.35 10.70 1.37
N ASN A 45 45.51 9.73 1.74
CA ASN A 45 45.78 8.31 1.54
C ASN A 45 44.50 7.61 1.05
N MET A 46 44.10 7.92 -0.18
CA MET A 46 42.95 7.29 -0.85
C MET A 46 43.27 5.84 -1.19
N GLY A 47 43.05 4.95 -0.24
CA GLY A 47 43.05 3.50 -0.47
C GLY A 47 41.85 3.04 -1.29
N LYS A 48 41.82 1.75 -1.63
CA LYS A 48 40.62 1.13 -2.24
C LYS A 48 39.54 0.95 -1.17
N PRO A 49 38.26 1.25 -1.47
CA PRO A 49 37.16 1.01 -0.53
C PRO A 49 37.04 -0.48 -0.22
N LEU A 50 36.59 -0.79 1.00
CA LEU A 50 36.37 -2.18 1.40
C LEU A 50 35.28 -2.82 0.53
N ALA A 51 35.56 -4.01 -0.01
CA ALA A 51 34.59 -4.77 -0.77
C ALA A 51 33.65 -5.53 0.18
N GLY A 52 32.34 -5.48 -0.08
CA GLY A 52 31.38 -6.36 0.59
C GLY A 52 30.03 -5.72 0.90
N TYR A 53 29.99 -4.41 1.15
CA TYR A 53 28.72 -3.74 1.42
C TYR A 53 28.04 -3.32 0.12
N LYS A 54 26.86 -3.91 -0.13
CA LYS A 54 25.97 -3.50 -1.21
C LYS A 54 24.87 -2.64 -0.61
N LYS A 55 24.56 -1.51 -1.25
CA LYS A 55 23.40 -0.71 -0.87
C LYS A 55 22.16 -1.60 -0.92
N VAL A 56 21.50 -1.72 0.22
CA VAL A 56 20.28 -2.50 0.37
C VAL A 56 19.21 -1.83 -0.49
N LYS A 57 18.69 -2.55 -1.48
CA LYS A 57 17.62 -2.02 -2.33
C LYS A 57 16.27 -2.24 -1.62
N PRO A 58 15.42 -1.22 -1.52
CA PRO A 58 14.08 -1.40 -0.97
C PRO A 58 13.31 -2.37 -1.87
N MET A 59 12.62 -3.30 -1.23
CA MET A 59 11.86 -4.35 -1.89
C MET A 59 10.40 -3.95 -2.17
N VAL A 60 9.83 -3.11 -1.30
CA VAL A 60 8.42 -2.73 -1.33
C VAL A 60 8.32 -1.22 -1.17
N PHE A 61 7.53 -0.53 -1.99
CA PHE A 61 7.33 0.91 -1.85
C PHE A 61 5.92 1.21 -1.39
N ALA A 62 5.75 1.67 -0.15
CA ALA A 62 4.45 2.11 0.36
C ALA A 62 4.38 3.64 0.41
N SER A 63 3.16 4.19 0.36
CA SER A 63 2.98 5.64 0.48
C SER A 63 2.47 5.96 1.87
N ILE A 64 3.18 6.84 2.58
CA ILE A 64 2.85 7.30 3.93
C ILE A 64 2.29 8.71 3.83
N PHE A 65 1.11 8.90 4.41
CA PHE A 65 0.46 10.20 4.56
C PHE A 65 0.20 10.49 6.04
N SER A 66 0.26 11.76 6.43
CA SER A 66 -0.19 12.19 7.75
C SER A 66 -1.70 12.44 7.74
N THR A 67 -2.37 12.12 8.84
CA THR A 67 -3.80 12.43 8.99
C THR A 67 -4.06 13.94 9.03
N GLN A 68 -3.09 14.71 9.54
CA GLN A 68 -3.11 16.17 9.59
C GLN A 68 -2.02 16.73 8.66
N THR A 69 -2.36 17.76 7.88
CA THR A 69 -1.43 18.39 6.94
C THR A 69 -0.31 19.18 7.63
N SER A 70 -0.55 19.66 8.86
CA SER A 70 0.44 20.34 9.70
C SER A 70 1.64 19.45 10.07
N ASP A 71 1.42 18.14 10.14
CA ASP A 71 2.44 17.18 10.57
C ASP A 71 3.42 16.77 9.46
N TYR A 72 3.23 17.25 8.23
CA TYR A 72 4.11 16.91 7.11
C TYR A 72 5.59 17.21 7.40
N LEU A 73 5.88 18.37 8.00
CA LEU A 73 7.25 18.75 8.33
C LEU A 73 7.83 17.88 9.46
N ASN A 74 6.98 17.47 10.42
CA ASN A 74 7.38 16.58 11.50
C ASN A 74 7.64 15.16 10.97
N LEU A 75 6.80 14.67 10.05
CA LEU A 75 6.98 13.40 9.35
C LEU A 75 8.29 13.38 8.56
N LYS A 76 8.61 14.46 7.84
CA LYS A 76 9.89 14.58 7.12
C LYS A 76 11.08 14.44 8.08
N LYS A 77 11.09 15.20 9.18
CA LYS A 77 12.15 15.16 10.19
C LYS A 77 12.25 13.79 10.87
N ALA A 78 11.12 13.13 11.09
CA ALA A 78 11.09 11.78 11.68
C ALA A 78 11.67 10.74 10.72
N LEU A 79 11.32 10.80 9.43
CA LEU A 79 11.89 9.93 8.40
C LEU A 79 13.40 10.15 8.22
N GLU A 80 13.87 11.39 8.23
CA GLU A 80 15.32 11.71 8.18
C GLU A 80 16.07 11.14 9.39
N LYS A 81 15.47 11.22 10.59
CA LYS A 81 16.04 10.62 11.81
C LYS A 81 16.04 9.09 11.78
N LEU A 82 15.01 8.47 11.20
CA LEU A 82 14.95 7.02 11.02
C LEU A 82 15.94 6.52 9.97
N TYR A 83 16.12 7.28 8.89
CA TYR A 83 17.09 6.99 7.82
C TYR A 83 18.54 6.92 8.34
N LEU A 84 18.90 7.72 9.37
CA LEU A 84 20.20 7.62 10.05
C LEU A 84 20.47 6.24 10.65
N ASN A 85 19.43 5.63 11.20
CA ASN A 85 19.53 4.35 11.90
C ASN A 85 19.29 3.17 10.94
N ASP A 86 18.47 3.38 9.91
CA ASP A 86 18.07 2.35 8.97
C ASP A 86 18.40 2.73 7.52
N SER A 87 19.54 2.23 7.06
CA SER A 87 20.05 2.45 5.70
C SER A 87 19.22 1.79 4.59
N ALA A 88 18.23 0.96 4.94
CA ALA A 88 17.37 0.29 3.98
C ALA A 88 16.13 1.12 3.60
N LEU A 89 15.83 2.17 4.37
CA LEU A 89 14.77 3.12 4.04
C LEU A 89 15.20 4.00 2.86
N ASP A 90 14.29 4.21 1.91
CA ASP A 90 14.45 5.20 0.86
C ASP A 90 13.15 6.00 0.79
N PHE A 91 13.17 7.32 0.58
CA PHE A 91 11.93 8.08 0.54
C PHE A 91 11.94 9.25 -0.43
N SER A 92 10.79 9.51 -1.04
CA SER A 92 10.56 10.61 -1.98
C SER A 92 9.24 11.31 -1.68
N SER A 93 9.17 12.63 -1.87
CA SER A 93 7.95 13.40 -1.64
C SER A 93 6.91 13.11 -2.73
N ILE A 94 5.66 12.89 -2.32
CA ILE A 94 4.51 12.72 -3.22
C ILE A 94 3.39 13.66 -2.80
N ASN A 95 2.51 14.02 -3.73
CA ASN A 95 1.32 14.82 -3.42
C ASN A 95 0.07 14.10 -3.95
N SER A 96 -0.94 13.97 -3.10
CA SER A 96 -2.23 13.34 -3.40
C SER A 96 -3.34 14.36 -3.23
N GLN A 97 -4.34 14.33 -4.13
CA GLN A 97 -5.45 15.28 -4.11
C GLN A 97 -6.35 15.11 -2.86
N ALA A 98 -6.55 13.88 -2.38
CA ALA A 98 -7.40 13.60 -1.23
C ALA A 98 -6.67 13.65 0.12
N LEU A 99 -5.40 13.20 0.15
CA LEU A 99 -4.61 13.06 1.38
C LEU A 99 -3.59 14.18 1.58
N GLY A 100 -3.35 15.00 0.56
CA GLY A 100 -2.35 16.06 0.58
C GLY A 100 -0.93 15.54 0.37
N ALA A 101 0.05 16.26 0.93
CA ALA A 101 1.45 15.92 0.81
C ALA A 101 1.82 14.70 1.68
N GLY A 102 2.61 13.78 1.10
CA GLY A 102 3.08 12.58 1.77
C GLY A 102 4.45 12.15 1.25
N PHE A 103 4.85 10.93 1.61
CA PHE A 103 6.12 10.35 1.19
C PHE A 103 5.91 8.94 0.63
N ARG A 104 6.51 8.65 -0.52
CA ARG A 104 6.69 7.28 -1.00
C ARG A 104 7.96 6.75 -0.34
N VAL A 105 7.80 5.74 0.51
CA VAL A 105 8.88 5.13 1.30
C VAL A 105 9.11 3.69 0.83
N GLY A 106 10.37 3.37 0.55
CA GLY A 106 10.87 2.04 0.24
C GLY A 106 11.24 1.29 1.51
N PHE A 107 10.83 0.02 1.58
CA PHE A 107 11.01 -0.89 2.70
C PHE A 107 11.58 -2.22 2.20
N LEU A 108 12.25 -2.97 3.08
CA LEU A 108 12.67 -4.35 2.82
C LEU A 108 11.51 -5.35 2.70
N GLY A 109 10.32 -5.02 3.20
CA GLY A 109 9.15 -5.89 3.19
C GLY A 109 7.99 -5.26 3.93
N LEU A 110 6.84 -5.93 3.96
CA LEU A 110 5.64 -5.44 4.64
C LEU A 110 5.84 -5.32 6.16
N LEU A 111 6.48 -6.31 6.80
CA LEU A 111 6.80 -6.24 8.23
C LEU A 111 7.71 -5.04 8.55
N HIS A 112 8.69 -4.76 7.70
CA HIS A 112 9.54 -3.59 7.87
C HIS A 112 8.73 -2.30 7.79
N ALA A 113 7.76 -2.23 6.86
CA ALA A 113 6.85 -1.09 6.77
C ALA A 113 5.99 -0.92 8.05
N ASP A 114 5.49 -2.01 8.62
CA ASP A 114 4.71 -1.99 9.86
C ASP A 114 5.53 -1.53 11.07
N VAL A 115 6.76 -2.05 11.22
CA VAL A 115 7.66 -1.64 12.30
C VAL A 115 8.01 -0.16 12.16
N VAL A 116 8.34 0.31 10.96
CA VAL A 116 8.69 1.72 10.72
C VAL A 116 7.48 2.62 10.98
N ARG A 117 6.28 2.22 10.56
CA ARG A 117 5.03 2.93 10.89
C ARG A 117 4.85 3.01 12.40
N GLU A 118 4.93 1.89 13.11
CA GLU A 118 4.73 1.83 14.56
C GLU A 118 5.75 2.69 15.31
N ARG A 119 7.02 2.69 14.87
CA ARG A 119 8.05 3.59 15.42
C ARG A 119 7.72 5.05 15.17
N LEU A 120 7.28 5.40 13.97
CA LEU A 120 6.85 6.77 13.66
C LEU A 120 5.67 7.22 14.54
N GLU A 121 4.71 6.33 14.78
CA GLU A 121 3.55 6.62 15.65
C GLU A 121 3.96 6.74 17.13
N ARG A 122 4.78 5.82 17.65
CA ARG A 122 5.15 5.77 19.06
C ARG A 122 6.25 6.75 19.45
N GLU A 123 7.32 6.84 18.66
CA GLU A 123 8.49 7.66 18.99
C GLU A 123 8.27 9.14 18.66
N PHE A 124 7.53 9.44 17.60
CA PHE A 124 7.33 10.81 17.11
C PHE A 124 5.89 11.32 17.28
N ASN A 125 4.99 10.54 17.88
CA ASN A 125 3.58 10.88 18.13
C ASN A 125 2.85 11.37 16.87
N LEU A 126 3.14 10.72 15.73
CA LEU A 126 2.52 11.03 14.44
C LEU A 126 1.33 10.11 14.20
N ASN A 127 0.24 10.63 13.64
CA ASN A 127 -0.86 9.80 13.16
C ASN A 127 -0.71 9.59 11.65
N LEU A 128 -0.39 8.36 11.26
CA LEU A 128 -0.02 8.03 9.89
C LEU A 128 -0.98 7.06 9.23
N VAL A 129 -1.02 7.14 7.91
CA VAL A 129 -1.81 6.29 7.04
C VAL A 129 -0.86 5.72 6.01
N LEU A 130 -0.74 4.39 6.03
CA LEU A 130 0.07 3.66 5.08
C LEU A 130 -0.86 3.16 3.97
N MET A 131 -0.67 3.65 2.76
CA MET A 131 -1.33 3.09 1.59
C MET A 131 -0.56 1.85 1.12
N PRO A 132 -1.28 0.81 0.68
CA PRO A 132 -0.64 -0.39 0.17
C PRO A 132 0.29 -0.03 -0.99
N PRO A 133 1.43 -0.71 -1.05
CA PRO A 133 2.40 -0.51 -2.11
C PRO A 133 1.82 -0.72 -3.51
N LYS A 134 2.05 0.24 -4.41
CA LYS A 134 1.67 0.18 -5.82
C LYS A 134 2.88 -0.16 -6.68
N VAL A 135 2.65 -0.95 -7.72
CA VAL A 135 3.67 -1.30 -8.71
C VAL A 135 3.61 -0.32 -9.87
N ASP A 136 4.77 0.13 -10.34
CA ASP A 136 4.89 1.00 -11.50
C ASP A 136 4.76 0.15 -12.77
N TYR A 137 3.59 0.23 -13.41
CA TYR A 137 3.34 -0.30 -14.74
C TYR A 137 3.94 0.63 -15.80
N ARG A 138 4.59 0.07 -16.82
CA ARG A 138 5.09 0.85 -17.95
C ARG A 138 4.07 0.79 -19.07
N GLU A 139 3.55 1.96 -19.45
CA GLU A 139 2.68 2.07 -20.63
C GLU A 139 3.53 2.55 -21.82
N LEU A 140 3.65 1.70 -22.84
CA LEU A 140 4.30 2.08 -24.08
C LEU A 140 3.34 3.01 -24.85
N SER A 141 3.58 4.31 -24.76
CA SER A 141 2.68 5.42 -25.18
C SER A 141 2.23 5.41 -26.64
N LYS A 142 2.67 4.45 -27.46
CA LYS A 142 2.33 4.32 -28.88
C LYS A 142 1.49 3.08 -29.23
N SER A 143 1.36 2.11 -28.32
CA SER A 143 0.72 0.82 -28.63
C SER A 143 -0.40 0.42 -27.68
N GLY A 144 -0.60 1.14 -26.57
CA GLY A 144 -1.54 0.74 -25.52
C GLY A 144 -1.13 -0.57 -24.83
N ILE A 145 0.13 -0.98 -25.00
CA ILE A 145 0.69 -2.17 -24.36
C ILE A 145 1.17 -1.76 -22.98
N VAL A 146 0.62 -2.42 -21.97
CA VAL A 146 1.01 -2.27 -20.57
C VAL A 146 1.99 -3.38 -20.22
N GLU A 147 3.11 -3.00 -19.63
CA GLU A 147 4.10 -3.93 -19.11
C GLU A 147 4.10 -3.92 -17.59
N GLU A 148 4.09 -5.12 -17.00
CA GLU A 148 4.25 -5.30 -15.56
C GLU A 148 5.67 -5.81 -15.24
N PRO A 149 6.26 -5.42 -14.11
CA PRO A 149 7.55 -5.92 -13.69
C PRO A 149 7.44 -7.35 -13.14
N TRP A 150 8.35 -8.20 -13.58
CA TRP A 150 8.49 -9.59 -13.14
C TRP A 150 9.70 -9.76 -12.24
N VAL A 151 9.56 -10.66 -11.28
CA VAL A 151 10.60 -11.01 -10.32
C VAL A 151 10.84 -12.50 -10.33
N LYS A 152 12.12 -12.87 -10.20
CA LYS A 152 12.54 -14.23 -9.87
C LYS A 152 12.44 -14.37 -8.36
N VAL A 153 11.74 -15.38 -7.91
CA VAL A 153 11.47 -15.66 -6.50
C VAL A 153 12.09 -17.00 -6.14
N THR A 154 12.92 -16.99 -5.10
CA THR A 154 13.58 -18.17 -4.54
C THR A 154 12.99 -18.43 -3.16
N ILE A 155 12.36 -19.58 -2.98
CA ILE A 155 11.71 -19.98 -1.73
C ILE A 155 12.45 -21.18 -1.17
N LEU A 156 12.88 -21.08 0.08
CA LEU A 156 13.48 -22.18 0.82
C LEU A 156 12.47 -22.71 1.82
N THR A 157 12.15 -24.00 1.74
CA THR A 157 11.12 -24.61 2.60
C THR A 157 11.44 -26.07 2.94
N PRO A 158 11.00 -26.57 4.11
CA PRO A 158 10.94 -28.01 4.38
C PRO A 158 9.95 -28.74 3.46
N ASN A 159 10.19 -30.03 3.21
CA ASN A 159 9.36 -30.88 2.33
C ASN A 159 7.87 -30.96 2.75
N LYS A 160 7.61 -30.89 4.06
CA LYS A 160 6.24 -30.96 4.62
C LYS A 160 5.26 -29.96 4.01
N TYR A 161 5.74 -28.78 3.60
CA TYR A 161 4.89 -27.66 3.14
C TYR A 161 4.85 -27.50 1.61
N LEU A 162 5.53 -28.37 0.86
CA LEU A 162 5.70 -28.23 -0.59
C LEU A 162 4.37 -28.15 -1.34
N GLY A 163 3.45 -29.09 -1.08
CA GLY A 163 2.17 -29.16 -1.81
C GLY A 163 1.33 -27.89 -1.67
N ASN A 164 1.17 -27.39 -0.45
CA ASN A 164 0.40 -26.18 -0.18
C ASN A 164 1.08 -24.94 -0.79
N LEU A 165 2.41 -24.88 -0.79
CA LEU A 165 3.16 -23.78 -1.41
C LEU A 165 3.02 -23.76 -2.93
N MET A 166 3.03 -24.93 -3.58
CA MET A 166 2.81 -25.02 -5.03
C MET A 166 1.41 -24.54 -5.42
N GLN A 167 0.38 -24.91 -4.65
CA GLN A 167 -0.99 -24.42 -4.85
C GLN A 167 -1.07 -22.91 -4.67
N LEU A 168 -0.43 -22.37 -3.62
CA LEU A 168 -0.36 -20.94 -3.37
C LEU A 168 0.25 -20.22 -4.58
N LEU A 169 1.44 -20.65 -5.02
CA LEU A 169 2.16 -20.06 -6.14
C LEU A 169 1.35 -20.09 -7.45
N GLN A 170 0.58 -21.15 -7.69
CA GLN A 170 -0.30 -21.24 -8.86
C GLN A 170 -1.39 -20.15 -8.86
N ASN A 171 -1.94 -19.79 -7.70
CA ASN A 171 -2.95 -18.73 -7.57
C ASN A 171 -2.39 -17.32 -7.84
N TYR A 172 -1.07 -17.13 -7.67
CA TYR A 172 -0.38 -15.85 -7.88
C TYR A 172 0.25 -15.69 -9.27
N ARG A 173 -0.29 -16.40 -10.29
CA ARG A 173 0.18 -16.32 -11.69
C ARG A 173 1.68 -16.60 -11.85
N SER A 174 2.26 -17.40 -10.95
CA SER A 174 3.68 -17.71 -10.99
C SER A 174 4.00 -18.81 -12.02
N ARG A 175 5.20 -18.73 -12.58
CA ARG A 175 5.77 -19.70 -13.50
C ARG A 175 6.87 -20.48 -12.80
N PHE A 176 6.73 -21.80 -12.75
CA PHE A 176 7.77 -22.67 -12.23
C PHE A 176 9.01 -22.67 -13.14
N ILE A 177 10.21 -22.50 -12.56
CA ILE A 177 11.47 -22.64 -13.28
C ILE A 177 12.16 -23.95 -12.88
N THR A 178 12.49 -24.10 -11.60
CA THR A 178 13.34 -25.21 -11.12
C THR A 178 13.09 -25.47 -9.64
N MET A 179 13.32 -26.73 -9.24
CA MET A 179 13.34 -27.17 -7.85
C MET A 179 14.63 -27.97 -7.59
N ASP A 180 15.36 -27.63 -6.54
CA ASP A 180 16.45 -28.47 -5.99
C ASP A 180 15.99 -29.10 -4.67
N ASN A 181 16.28 -30.39 -4.47
CA ASN A 181 15.79 -31.21 -3.36
C ASN A 181 16.92 -31.94 -2.61
N LYS A 182 18.12 -31.36 -2.54
CA LYS A 182 19.26 -32.02 -1.88
C LYS A 182 19.11 -32.15 -0.36
N ASN A 183 18.84 -31.04 0.36
CA ASN A 183 18.71 -31.03 1.83
C ASN A 183 17.50 -30.21 2.28
N GLN A 184 17.37 -28.99 1.74
CA GLN A 184 16.17 -28.16 1.84
C GLN A 184 15.60 -28.01 0.43
N ILE A 185 14.28 -27.87 0.33
CA ILE A 185 13.67 -27.64 -0.97
C ILE A 185 13.86 -26.18 -1.33
N ILE A 186 14.56 -25.96 -2.43
CA ILE A 186 14.74 -24.64 -3.03
C ILE A 186 13.84 -24.59 -4.26
N LEU A 187 12.81 -23.75 -4.20
CA LEU A 187 11.87 -23.51 -5.29
C LEU A 187 12.22 -22.20 -5.97
N ILE A 188 12.37 -22.24 -7.29
CA ILE A 188 12.60 -21.06 -8.12
C ILE A 188 11.39 -20.86 -9.02
N TYR A 189 10.74 -19.72 -8.85
CA TYR A 189 9.58 -19.28 -9.63
C TYR A 189 9.84 -17.90 -10.23
N GLU A 190 9.13 -17.57 -11.30
CA GLU A 190 8.95 -16.19 -11.74
C GLU A 190 7.54 -15.77 -11.39
N MET A 191 7.36 -14.58 -10.83
CA MET A 191 6.02 -14.04 -10.59
C MET A 191 5.98 -12.54 -10.86
N PRO A 192 4.81 -11.97 -11.15
CA PRO A 192 4.64 -10.53 -11.22
C PRO A 192 4.89 -9.89 -9.85
N LEU A 193 5.56 -8.73 -9.83
CA LEU A 193 5.81 -8.00 -8.59
C LEU A 193 4.51 -7.54 -7.92
N SER A 194 3.48 -7.21 -8.70
CA SER A 194 2.15 -6.82 -8.23
C SER A 194 1.51 -7.88 -7.33
N GLU A 195 1.79 -9.14 -7.65
CA GLU A 195 1.29 -10.30 -6.93
C GLU A 195 2.05 -10.52 -5.62
N MET A 196 3.37 -10.41 -5.68
CA MET A 196 4.26 -10.59 -4.53
C MET A 196 4.00 -9.54 -3.43
N ILE A 197 3.70 -8.31 -3.84
CA ILE A 197 3.58 -7.16 -2.94
C ILE A 197 2.23 -7.10 -2.21
N SER A 198 1.19 -7.74 -2.75
CA SER A 198 -0.16 -7.70 -2.18
C SER A 198 -0.26 -8.44 -0.84
N ASP A 199 -0.39 -9.77 -0.88
CA ASP A 199 -0.63 -10.64 0.29
C ASP A 199 0.27 -11.88 0.29
N PHE A 200 1.18 -11.98 -0.67
CA PHE A 200 1.92 -13.21 -0.90
C PHE A 200 2.82 -13.57 0.29
N PHE A 201 3.51 -12.60 0.88
CA PHE A 201 4.42 -12.86 2.01
C PHE A 201 3.67 -13.39 3.24
N ASP A 202 2.53 -12.80 3.59
CA ASP A 202 1.73 -13.22 4.75
C ASP A 202 1.14 -14.62 4.53
N ASN A 203 0.60 -14.87 3.33
CA ASN A 203 0.07 -16.18 2.97
C ASN A 203 1.17 -17.24 2.91
N LEU A 204 2.36 -16.90 2.41
CA LEU A 204 3.53 -17.79 2.40
C LEU A 204 3.90 -18.21 3.81
N LYS A 205 3.97 -17.25 4.74
CA LYS A 205 4.29 -17.52 6.15
C LYS A 205 3.20 -18.32 6.86
N SER A 206 1.92 -18.01 6.60
CA SER A 206 0.79 -18.76 7.14
C SER A 206 0.80 -20.22 6.69
N VAL A 207 0.93 -20.48 5.39
CA VAL A 207 0.95 -21.82 4.80
C VAL A 207 2.15 -22.65 5.27
N SER A 208 3.30 -22.00 5.48
CA SER A 208 4.54 -22.66 5.90
C SER A 208 4.76 -22.69 7.40
N SER A 209 3.80 -22.23 8.22
CA SER A 209 3.99 -22.04 9.67
C SER A 209 5.22 -21.20 10.01
N GLY A 210 5.62 -20.28 9.13
CA GLY A 210 6.79 -19.40 9.28
C GLY A 210 8.11 -19.95 8.74
N PHE A 211 8.20 -21.25 8.40
CA PHE A 211 9.45 -21.90 8.01
C PHE A 211 9.94 -21.55 6.60
N ALA A 212 9.06 -21.08 5.71
CA ALA A 212 9.47 -20.71 4.36
C ALA A 212 10.22 -19.38 4.37
N SER A 213 11.40 -19.34 3.76
CA SER A 213 12.16 -18.11 3.52
C SER A 213 12.01 -17.68 2.07
N LEU A 214 11.99 -16.36 1.84
CA LEU A 214 11.74 -15.75 0.54
C LEU A 214 12.90 -14.82 0.18
N ASP A 215 13.51 -15.04 -0.97
CA ASP A 215 14.41 -14.09 -1.64
C ASP A 215 13.88 -13.79 -3.03
N TRP A 216 14.11 -12.58 -3.55
CA TRP A 216 13.67 -12.24 -4.90
C TRP A 216 14.61 -11.28 -5.61
N GLN A 217 14.59 -11.35 -6.94
CA GLN A 217 15.43 -10.54 -7.81
C GLN A 217 14.59 -10.01 -8.96
N PHE A 218 14.72 -8.71 -9.25
CA PHE A 218 14.09 -8.11 -10.42
C PHE A 218 14.63 -8.75 -11.71
N LEU A 219 13.75 -9.14 -12.62
CA LEU A 219 14.10 -9.69 -13.91
C LEU A 219 13.93 -8.64 -15.01
N ASP A 220 12.70 -8.50 -15.49
CA ASP A 220 12.35 -7.74 -16.68
C ASP A 220 10.90 -7.25 -16.60
N TYR A 221 10.53 -6.40 -17.55
CA TYR A 221 9.14 -5.99 -17.77
C TYR A 221 8.53 -6.89 -18.83
N ARG A 222 7.33 -7.42 -18.57
CA ARG A 222 6.62 -8.29 -19.52
C ARG A 222 5.23 -7.74 -19.81
N GLN A 223 4.80 -7.91 -21.05
CA GLN A 223 3.52 -7.42 -21.53
C GLN A 223 2.36 -8.15 -20.86
N VAL A 224 1.37 -7.40 -20.37
CA VAL A 224 0.17 -7.93 -19.73
C VAL A 224 -1.07 -7.15 -20.17
N LYS A 225 -2.21 -7.84 -20.23
CA LYS A 225 -3.51 -7.20 -20.40
C LYS A 225 -3.97 -6.63 -19.06
N ALA A 226 -3.56 -5.39 -18.78
CA ALA A 226 -4.01 -4.61 -17.64
C ALA A 226 -4.67 -3.32 -18.12
N ASP A 227 -5.62 -2.83 -17.33
CA ASP A 227 -6.25 -1.52 -17.55
C ASP A 227 -6.60 -0.91 -16.18
N ARG A 228 -6.92 0.38 -16.17
CA ARG A 228 -7.34 1.09 -14.97
C ARG A 228 -8.74 0.64 -14.55
N LEU A 229 -8.83 0.13 -13.33
CA LEU A 229 -10.08 -0.07 -12.63
C LEU A 229 -10.50 1.27 -12.00
N ILE A 230 -11.57 1.88 -12.50
CA ILE A 230 -12.08 3.18 -12.05
C ILE A 230 -13.30 2.94 -11.16
N ILE A 231 -13.31 3.52 -9.97
CA ILE A 231 -14.50 3.51 -9.10
C ILE A 231 -15.34 4.76 -9.38
N LEU A 232 -16.63 4.55 -9.60
CA LEU A 232 -17.63 5.57 -9.87
C LEU A 232 -18.61 5.64 -8.69
N LEU A 233 -18.78 6.84 -8.11
CA LEU A 233 -19.83 7.15 -7.15
C LEU A 233 -20.89 7.99 -7.84
N ASN A 234 -22.10 7.47 -8.00
CA ASN A 234 -23.18 8.15 -8.74
C ASN A 234 -22.77 8.66 -10.13
N HIS A 235 -21.91 7.92 -10.83
CA HIS A 235 -21.31 8.25 -12.13
C HIS A 235 -20.17 9.28 -12.10
N GLU A 236 -19.79 9.79 -10.93
CA GLU A 236 -18.59 10.61 -10.77
C GLU A 236 -17.38 9.68 -10.50
N PRO A 237 -16.31 9.74 -11.32
CA PRO A 237 -15.11 8.95 -11.09
C PRO A 237 -14.32 9.47 -9.89
N VAL A 238 -13.82 8.54 -9.07
CA VAL A 238 -12.95 8.80 -7.93
C VAL A 238 -11.59 8.20 -8.25
N GLU A 239 -10.65 9.06 -8.66
CA GLU A 239 -9.33 8.62 -9.13
C GLU A 239 -8.48 7.98 -8.04
N GLU A 240 -8.69 8.34 -6.78
CA GLU A 240 -7.89 7.88 -5.65
C GLU A 240 -8.03 6.39 -5.36
N PHE A 241 -9.22 5.84 -5.64
CA PHE A 241 -9.48 4.40 -5.57
C PHE A 241 -9.14 3.67 -6.86
N SER A 242 -8.71 4.40 -7.89
CA SER A 242 -8.41 3.80 -9.18
C SER A 242 -7.02 3.15 -9.14
N GLU A 243 -6.95 1.92 -9.64
CA GLU A 243 -5.75 1.08 -9.63
C GLU A 243 -5.60 0.38 -10.98
N MET A 244 -4.37 0.19 -11.45
CA MET A 244 -4.10 -0.69 -12.59
C MET A 244 -4.28 -2.14 -12.15
N VAL A 245 -5.19 -2.86 -12.81
CA VAL A 245 -5.49 -4.25 -12.47
C VAL A 245 -5.41 -5.12 -13.71
N VAL A 246 -4.87 -6.33 -13.54
CA VAL A 246 -4.84 -7.34 -14.60
C VAL A 246 -6.24 -7.90 -14.83
N GLU A 247 -6.59 -8.15 -16.10
CA GLU A 247 -7.93 -8.59 -16.53
C GLU A 247 -8.49 -9.78 -15.73
N GLN A 248 -7.65 -10.76 -15.38
CA GLN A 248 -8.04 -11.94 -14.62
C GLN A 248 -8.53 -11.62 -13.19
N ARG A 249 -7.99 -10.57 -12.56
CA ARG A 249 -8.32 -10.18 -11.18
C ARG A 249 -9.26 -8.98 -11.09
N ALA A 250 -9.59 -8.36 -12.22
CA ALA A 250 -10.43 -7.17 -12.27
C ALA A 250 -11.78 -7.39 -11.56
N TYR A 251 -12.44 -8.53 -11.79
CA TYR A 251 -13.75 -8.83 -11.18
C TYR A 251 -13.69 -9.01 -9.66
N GLU A 252 -12.73 -9.80 -9.17
CA GLU A 252 -12.56 -10.06 -7.73
C GLU A 252 -12.24 -8.77 -6.98
N LYS A 253 -11.27 -8.00 -7.47
CA LYS A 253 -10.87 -6.72 -6.88
C LYS A 253 -12.01 -5.70 -6.94
N ALA A 254 -12.74 -5.62 -8.05
CA ALA A 254 -13.89 -4.74 -8.19
C ALA A 254 -14.99 -5.06 -7.15
N ASN A 255 -15.34 -6.34 -6.97
CA ASN A 255 -16.32 -6.72 -5.95
C ASN A 255 -15.85 -6.44 -4.54
N PHE A 256 -14.59 -6.73 -4.23
CA PHE A 256 -13.99 -6.41 -2.94
C PHE A 256 -14.09 -4.91 -2.63
N LEU A 257 -13.62 -4.03 -3.54
CA LEU A 257 -13.64 -2.59 -3.36
C LEU A 257 -15.06 -2.03 -3.23
N THR A 258 -15.98 -2.44 -4.11
CA THR A 258 -17.37 -1.96 -4.06
C THR A 258 -18.12 -2.41 -2.80
N SER A 259 -17.80 -3.60 -2.28
CA SER A 259 -18.38 -4.12 -1.03
C SER A 259 -17.84 -3.38 0.19
N GLN A 260 -16.52 -3.18 0.28
CA GLN A 260 -15.94 -2.40 1.37
C GLN A 260 -16.43 -0.96 1.38
N LEU A 261 -16.48 -0.30 0.21
CA LEU A 261 -17.00 1.08 0.12
C LEU A 261 -18.46 1.20 0.56
N LYS A 262 -19.28 0.15 0.36
CA LYS A 262 -20.67 0.13 0.82
C LYS A 262 -20.78 0.18 2.34
N ASP A 263 -19.85 -0.48 3.04
CA ASP A 263 -19.84 -0.53 4.50
C ASP A 263 -19.24 0.74 5.12
N LEU A 264 -18.34 1.40 4.39
CA LEU A 264 -17.65 2.61 4.83
C LEU A 264 -18.42 3.90 4.57
N ILE A 265 -19.15 3.98 3.46
CA ILE A 265 -19.91 5.18 3.10
C ILE A 265 -21.23 5.19 3.90
N PRO A 266 -21.48 6.24 4.71
CA PRO A 266 -22.70 6.33 5.48
C PRO A 266 -23.93 6.44 4.55
N ARG A 267 -25.05 5.90 5.02
CA ARG A 267 -26.33 6.02 4.31
C ARG A 267 -26.70 7.49 4.12
N GLN A 268 -27.25 7.81 2.96
CA GLN A 268 -27.73 9.15 2.61
C GLN A 268 -29.25 9.17 2.46
N GLN A 269 -29.85 10.36 2.32
CA GLN A 269 -31.30 10.49 2.06
C GLN A 269 -31.70 9.99 0.66
N TYR A 270 -30.72 9.88 -0.24
CA TYR A 270 -30.86 9.36 -1.61
C TYR A 270 -30.02 8.09 -1.81
N GLU A 271 -30.35 7.31 -2.85
CA GLU A 271 -29.63 6.07 -3.16
C GLU A 271 -28.25 6.41 -3.74
N VAL A 272 -27.20 5.90 -3.11
CA VAL A 272 -25.83 6.00 -3.60
C VAL A 272 -25.48 4.73 -4.36
N LYS A 273 -25.10 4.90 -5.63
CA LYS A 273 -24.63 3.82 -6.50
C LYS A 273 -23.10 3.84 -6.53
N ILE A 274 -22.49 2.71 -6.17
CA ILE A 274 -21.05 2.48 -6.24
C ILE A 274 -20.83 1.51 -7.39
N GLN A 275 -20.06 1.91 -8.40
CA GLN A 275 -19.81 1.09 -9.58
C GLN A 275 -18.31 1.01 -9.82
N ALA A 276 -17.84 -0.13 -10.30
CA ALA A 276 -16.46 -0.32 -10.73
C ALA A 276 -16.44 -0.53 -12.23
N GLN A 277 -15.68 0.31 -12.93
CA GLN A 277 -15.54 0.33 -14.37
C GLN A 277 -14.13 -0.15 -14.77
N TYR A 278 -14.05 -0.99 -15.80
CA TYR A 278 -12.81 -1.49 -16.38
C TYR A 278 -12.98 -1.58 -17.89
N LYS A 279 -12.03 -1.07 -18.69
CA LYS A 279 -12.16 -0.93 -20.15
C LYS A 279 -13.48 -0.25 -20.58
N GLY A 280 -13.93 0.74 -19.81
CA GLY A 280 -15.19 1.45 -20.05
C GLY A 280 -16.48 0.68 -19.69
N LYS A 281 -16.39 -0.61 -19.32
CA LYS A 281 -17.55 -1.43 -18.94
C LYS A 281 -17.67 -1.52 -17.42
N ILE A 282 -18.90 -1.49 -16.90
CA ILE A 282 -19.17 -1.69 -15.47
C ILE A 282 -19.10 -3.19 -15.17
N ILE A 283 -18.14 -3.59 -14.35
CA ILE A 283 -17.88 -4.99 -13.98
C ILE A 283 -18.60 -5.36 -12.67
N ALA A 284 -18.57 -4.46 -11.68
CA ALA A 284 -19.23 -4.65 -10.40
C ALA A 284 -20.08 -3.42 -10.04
N SER A 285 -21.21 -3.63 -9.38
CA SER A 285 -22.09 -2.55 -8.95
C SER A 285 -22.76 -2.89 -7.63
N THR A 286 -22.63 -1.99 -6.67
CA THR A 286 -23.22 -2.10 -5.34
C THR A 286 -24.05 -0.85 -5.04
N ARG A 287 -25.13 -1.00 -4.29
CA ARG A 287 -26.00 0.13 -3.91
C ARG A 287 -26.11 0.27 -2.40
N ILE A 288 -26.10 1.51 -1.93
CA ILE A 288 -26.43 1.86 -0.55
C ILE A 288 -27.88 2.34 -0.52
N ALA A 289 -28.69 1.66 0.28
CA ALA A 289 -30.10 1.99 0.43
C ALA A 289 -30.26 3.38 1.08
N PRO A 290 -31.15 4.24 0.54
CA PRO A 290 -31.42 5.54 1.14
C PRO A 290 -32.14 5.41 2.47
N PHE A 291 -31.94 6.38 3.36
CA PHE A 291 -32.84 6.58 4.49
C PHE A 291 -34.27 6.75 4.00
N ARG A 292 -35.20 6.00 4.60
CA ARG A 292 -36.62 6.05 4.26
C ARG A 292 -37.39 6.41 5.52
N LYS A 293 -38.02 7.58 5.48
CA LYS A 293 -39.04 7.96 6.46
C LYS A 293 -40.35 7.25 6.10
N ASP A 294 -41.00 6.66 7.10
CA ASP A 294 -42.34 6.07 6.94
C ASP A 294 -43.42 7.14 6.89
N VAL A 295 -43.63 7.68 5.68
CA VAL A 295 -44.59 8.76 5.40
C VAL A 295 -46.05 8.31 5.66
N LEU A 296 -46.29 7.00 5.60
CA LEU A 296 -47.61 6.39 5.79
C LEU A 296 -48.03 6.30 7.27
N ILE A 297 -47.08 6.24 8.21
CA ILE A 297 -47.35 6.03 9.63
C ILE A 297 -47.61 7.35 10.36
N LYS A 298 -46.82 8.41 10.08
CA LYS A 298 -46.97 9.72 10.74
C LYS A 298 -48.26 10.47 10.40
N SER A 299 -48.91 10.08 9.30
CA SER A 299 -50.17 10.68 8.86
C SER A 299 -51.32 9.85 9.43
N GLY A 300 -51.65 10.00 10.72
CA GLY A 300 -52.68 9.20 11.42
C GLY A 300 -54.05 9.08 10.72
N LYS A 301 -54.31 9.92 9.71
CA LYS A 301 -55.49 9.90 8.81
C LYS A 301 -55.45 8.82 7.70
N VAL A 302 -54.37 8.04 7.55
CA VAL A 302 -54.17 7.08 6.44
C VAL A 302 -54.22 5.62 6.90
N ILE A 303 -54.27 5.38 8.21
CA ILE A 303 -54.21 4.05 8.83
C ILE A 303 -55.59 3.36 8.83
N GLY A 304 -56.70 4.10 8.71
CA GLY A 304 -58.06 3.53 8.70
C GLY A 304 -58.84 3.66 7.38
N THR A 305 -58.54 4.65 6.54
CA THR A 305 -59.29 4.87 5.28
C THR A 305 -58.49 4.28 4.12
N GLY A 306 -59.02 3.26 3.46
CA GLY A 306 -58.42 2.54 2.32
C GLY A 306 -58.17 3.38 1.06
N ASP A 307 -58.05 4.71 1.16
CA ASP A 307 -57.82 5.64 0.06
C ASP A 307 -56.37 5.51 -0.48
N VAL A 308 -56.23 4.66 -1.49
CA VAL A 308 -54.99 4.40 -2.22
C VAL A 308 -54.42 5.68 -2.85
N GLY A 309 -55.29 6.64 -3.22
CA GLY A 309 -54.89 7.90 -3.85
C GLY A 309 -54.02 8.77 -2.95
N ARG A 310 -54.38 8.91 -1.66
CA ARG A 310 -53.57 9.68 -0.69
C ARG A 310 -52.22 9.02 -0.41
N LYS A 311 -52.19 7.69 -0.28
CA LYS A 311 -50.93 6.92 -0.11
C LYS A 311 -49.99 7.14 -1.28
N ARG A 312 -50.51 7.08 -2.51
CA ARG A 312 -49.74 7.30 -3.74
C ARG A 312 -49.17 8.72 -3.82
N LYS A 313 -49.97 9.76 -3.55
CA LYS A 313 -49.50 11.16 -3.55
C LYS A 313 -48.32 11.40 -2.59
N LEU A 314 -48.36 10.79 -1.40
CA LEU A 314 -47.28 10.91 -0.41
C LEU A 314 -45.99 10.20 -0.87
N LEU A 315 -46.12 9.02 -1.47
CA LEU A 315 -44.99 8.26 -2.02
C LEU A 315 -44.38 8.96 -3.25
N GLU A 316 -45.20 9.54 -4.13
CA GLU A 316 -44.74 10.32 -5.28
C GLU A 316 -43.94 11.55 -4.84
N LYS A 317 -44.45 12.33 -3.86
CA LYS A 317 -43.69 13.45 -3.28
C LYS A 317 -42.36 13.01 -2.66
N GLN A 318 -42.33 11.88 -1.95
CA GLN A 318 -41.08 11.34 -1.39
C GLN A 318 -40.10 10.93 -2.50
N LYS A 319 -40.59 10.31 -3.58
CA LYS A 319 -39.78 9.88 -4.73
C LYS A 319 -39.18 11.07 -5.46
N GLU A 320 -39.95 12.12 -5.72
CA GLU A 320 -39.48 13.36 -6.35
C GLU A 320 -38.46 14.09 -5.47
N GLY A 321 -38.71 14.19 -4.16
CA GLY A 321 -37.76 14.79 -3.22
C GLY A 321 -36.40 14.07 -3.24
N LYS A 322 -36.41 12.74 -3.22
CA LYS A 322 -35.18 11.94 -3.34
C LYS A 322 -34.49 12.09 -4.70
N LYS A 323 -35.26 12.21 -5.79
CA LYS A 323 -34.70 12.44 -7.13
C LYS A 323 -34.00 13.80 -7.22
N LYS A 324 -34.61 14.86 -6.67
CA LYS A 324 -33.99 16.20 -6.57
C LYS A 324 -32.71 16.17 -5.72
N MET A 325 -32.77 15.53 -4.54
CA MET A 325 -31.60 15.37 -3.67
C MET A 325 -30.46 14.61 -4.37
N LYS A 326 -30.76 13.61 -5.20
CA LYS A 326 -29.75 12.87 -5.94
C LYS A 326 -29.05 13.70 -7.02
N MET A 327 -29.76 14.61 -7.68
CA MET A 327 -29.18 15.45 -8.75
C MET A 327 -28.24 16.52 -8.21
N VAL A 328 -28.51 17.03 -6.99
CA VAL A 328 -27.73 18.11 -6.36
C VAL A 328 -26.68 17.55 -5.38
N GLY A 329 -26.94 16.36 -4.82
CA GLY A 329 -26.10 15.78 -3.79
C GLY A 329 -24.79 15.21 -4.33
N LYS A 330 -23.70 15.91 -4.05
CA LYS A 330 -22.36 15.31 -4.08
C LYS A 330 -22.19 14.40 -2.86
N VAL A 331 -21.65 13.22 -3.08
CA VAL A 331 -21.33 12.29 -2.00
C VAL A 331 -19.94 12.67 -1.50
N GLU A 332 -19.87 13.38 -0.38
CA GLU A 332 -18.60 13.60 0.29
C GLU A 332 -18.14 12.29 0.95
N ILE A 333 -16.94 11.84 0.59
CA ILE A 333 -16.33 10.66 1.18
C ILE A 333 -15.66 11.10 2.48
N PRO A 334 -16.06 10.55 3.64
CA PRO A 334 -15.37 10.85 4.90
C PRO A 334 -13.89 10.46 4.79
N LYS A 335 -12.98 11.28 5.33
CA LYS A 335 -11.55 10.94 5.40
C LYS A 335 -11.32 9.61 6.13
N GLU A 336 -12.15 9.31 7.13
CA GLU A 336 -12.15 8.02 7.83
C GLU A 336 -12.43 6.81 6.93
N ALA A 337 -13.26 6.98 5.90
CA ALA A 337 -13.54 5.91 4.95
C ALA A 337 -12.30 5.58 4.10
N PHE A 338 -11.51 6.59 3.72
CA PHE A 338 -10.21 6.36 3.09
C PHE A 338 -9.25 5.63 4.05
N PHE A 339 -9.20 6.05 5.32
CA PHE A 339 -8.30 5.42 6.29
C PHE A 339 -8.66 3.96 6.56
N LYS A 340 -9.94 3.62 6.69
CA LYS A 340 -10.37 2.24 6.96
C LYS A 340 -10.26 1.30 5.76
N LEU A 341 -10.29 1.81 4.52
CA LEU A 341 -10.14 0.96 3.33
C LEU A 341 -8.70 0.45 3.16
N PHE A 342 -7.72 1.21 3.66
CA PHE A 342 -6.30 0.87 3.55
C PHE A 342 -5.66 0.39 4.87
N LYS A 343 -6.33 0.62 6.01
CA LYS A 343 -5.93 0.05 7.29
C LYS A 343 -6.48 -1.37 7.39
N ARG A 344 -5.60 -2.36 7.26
CA ARG A 344 -5.92 -3.74 7.62
C ARG A 344 -6.09 -3.91 9.12
#